data_AF-A0A1Y4UN98-F1
#
_entry.id   AF-A0A1Y4UN98-F1
#
_cell.length_a   1.000
_cell.length_b   1.000
_cell.length_c   1.000
_cell.angle_alpha   90.00
_cell.angle_beta   90.00
_cell.angle_gamma   90.00
#
_symmetry.space_group_name_H-M   'P 1'
#
loop_
_entity.id
_entity.type
_entity.pdbx_description
1 polymer ?
#
loop_
_entity_poly.entity_id
_entity_poly.type
_entity_poly.pdbx_seq_one_letter_code
_entity_poly.pdbx_strand_id
1 'polypeptide(L)'
;MVEFLGKWLMGVTCAAMILALAEGLSPAGGPKRAARLAGGLLLLLAVVKPLISLDGSALTRAMTEYRLDAEYSAQALEEENKTLMMDIIEAQSAAYIQDKAAALGITCTVQVEADEAAEYPIPKVVTITGELSREEREALTEQIEADFAIPADRQYYESGGAE
;
A
#
# COMPACT_ATOMS: atom_id res chain seq x y z
N MET A 1 6.78 -23.46 -0.36
CA MET A 1 5.92 -23.98 0.73
C MET A 1 4.47 -24.18 0.28
N VAL A 2 3.84 -23.17 -0.33
CA VAL A 2 2.45 -23.23 -0.82
C VAL A 2 2.22 -24.35 -1.85
N GLU A 3 3.16 -24.59 -2.77
CA GLU A 3 3.06 -25.70 -3.73
C GLU A 3 3.08 -27.09 -3.09
N PHE A 4 3.84 -27.27 -2.01
CA PHE A 4 3.89 -28.53 -1.26
C PHE A 4 2.56 -28.76 -0.53
N LEU A 5 2.02 -27.70 0.09
CA LEU A 5 0.74 -27.72 0.77
C LEU A 5 -0.41 -28.01 -0.20
N GLY A 6 -0.39 -27.38 -1.38
CA GLY A 6 -1.36 -27.61 -2.45
C GLY A 6 -1.33 -29.05 -2.99
N LYS A 7 -0.15 -29.59 -3.28
CA LYS A 7 0.01 -30.99 -3.73
C LYS A 7 -0.44 -31.99 -2.66
N TRP A 8 -0.16 -31.71 -1.39
CA TRP A 8 -0.62 -32.55 -0.28
C TRP A 8 -2.15 -32.51 -0.12
N LEU A 9 -2.76 -31.32 -0.12
CA LEU A 9 -4.20 -31.16 0.02
C LEU A 9 -4.94 -31.85 -1.14
N MET A 10 -4.42 -31.72 -2.37
CA MET A 10 -4.90 -32.43 -3.55
C MET A 10 -4.79 -33.96 -3.41
N GLY A 11 -3.71 -34.46 -2.81
CA GLY A 11 -3.54 -35.89 -2.53
C GLY A 11 -4.58 -36.43 -1.53
N VAL A 12 -4.86 -35.66 -0.48
CA VAL A 12 -5.87 -36.01 0.54
C VAL A 12 -7.27 -35.98 -0.05
N THR A 13 -7.62 -34.98 -0.87
CA THR A 13 -8.94 -34.90 -1.51
C THR A 13 -9.14 -36.03 -2.53
N CYS A 14 -8.13 -36.36 -3.34
CA CYS A 14 -8.18 -37.51 -4.23
C CYS A 14 -8.37 -38.83 -3.48
N ALA A 15 -7.64 -39.04 -2.38
CA ALA A 15 -7.81 -40.22 -1.53
C ALA A 15 -9.23 -40.29 -0.93
N ALA A 16 -9.79 -39.16 -0.51
CA ALA A 16 -11.14 -39.10 0.05
C ALA A 16 -12.21 -39.41 -1.00
N MET A 17 -12.03 -38.92 -2.24
CA MET A 17 -12.92 -39.24 -3.37
C MET A 17 -12.89 -40.74 -3.69
N ILE A 18 -11.71 -41.35 -3.74
CA ILE A 18 -11.55 -42.80 -4.00
C ILE A 18 -12.23 -43.61 -2.88
N LEU A 19 -12.09 -43.19 -1.62
CA LEU A 19 -12.75 -43.85 -0.50
C LEU A 19 -14.27 -43.74 -0.59
N ALA A 20 -14.81 -42.57 -0.91
CA ALA A 20 -16.24 -42.35 -1.07
C ALA A 20 -16.83 -43.26 -2.19
N LEU A 21 -16.09 -43.43 -3.29
CA LEU A 21 -16.46 -44.35 -4.37
C LEU A 21 -16.43 -45.82 -3.92
N ALA A 22 -15.40 -46.23 -3.19
CA ALA A 22 -15.26 -47.59 -2.66
C ALA A 22 -16.38 -47.95 -1.66
N GLU A 23 -16.82 -46.99 -0.84
CA GLU A 23 -17.97 -47.15 0.05
C GLU A 23 -19.31 -47.21 -0.71
N GLY A 24 -19.44 -46.44 -1.79
CA GLY A 24 -20.63 -46.42 -2.65
C GLY A 24 -20.86 -47.75 -3.38
N LEU A 25 -19.77 -48.42 -3.79
CA LEU A 25 -19.79 -49.68 -4.53
C LEU A 25 -19.84 -50.94 -3.64
N SER A 26 -19.61 -50.80 -2.33
CA SER A 26 -19.57 -51.95 -1.42
C SER A 26 -20.97 -52.45 -1.00
N PRO A 27 -21.21 -53.78 -0.99
CA PRO A 27 -22.48 -54.37 -0.58
C PRO A 27 -22.79 -54.12 0.90
N ALA A 28 -24.07 -53.94 1.24
CA ALA A 28 -24.51 -53.62 2.60
C ALA A 28 -24.15 -54.76 3.58
N GLY A 29 -23.50 -54.42 4.70
CA GLY A 29 -23.15 -55.38 5.76
C GLY A 29 -21.74 -55.19 6.34
N GLY A 30 -21.18 -56.25 6.91
CA GLY A 30 -19.83 -56.29 7.49
C GLY A 30 -18.69 -55.76 6.60
N PRO A 31 -18.57 -56.15 5.32
CA PRO A 31 -17.48 -55.70 4.46
C PRO A 31 -17.51 -54.19 4.18
N LYS A 32 -18.69 -53.58 4.05
CA LYS A 32 -18.84 -52.12 3.93
C LYS A 32 -18.37 -51.38 5.18
N ARG A 33 -18.64 -51.93 6.37
CA ARG A 33 -18.16 -51.34 7.64
C ARG A 33 -16.64 -51.45 7.78
N ALA A 34 -16.06 -52.58 7.38
CA ALA A 34 -14.61 -52.79 7.39
C ALA A 34 -13.87 -51.87 6.40
N ALA A 35 -14.39 -51.74 5.17
CA ALA A 35 -13.82 -50.84 4.16
C ALA A 35 -13.86 -49.37 4.59
N ARG A 36 -14.98 -48.94 5.18
CA ARG A 36 -15.14 -47.58 5.74
C ARG A 36 -14.18 -47.29 6.88
N LEU A 37 -13.97 -48.24 7.80
CA LEU A 37 -13.02 -48.08 8.90
C LEU A 37 -11.57 -48.03 8.40
N ALA A 38 -11.18 -48.95 7.51
CA ALA A 38 -9.82 -49.00 6.96
C ALA A 38 -9.48 -47.74 6.15
N GLY A 39 -10.42 -47.27 5.33
CA GLY A 39 -10.25 -46.06 4.55
C GLY A 39 -10.25 -44.79 5.37
N GLY A 40 -11.14 -44.68 6.37
CA GLY A 40 -11.15 -43.55 7.29
C GLY A 40 -9.86 -43.44 8.10
N LEU A 41 -9.31 -44.59 8.53
CA LEU A 41 -8.03 -44.65 9.22
C LEU A 41 -6.85 -44.26 8.30
N LEU A 42 -6.89 -44.69 7.04
CA LEU A 42 -5.92 -44.27 6.01
C LEU A 42 -5.97 -42.76 5.76
N LEU A 43 -7.17 -42.18 5.66
CA LEU A 43 -7.34 -40.73 5.54
C LEU A 43 -6.80 -39.99 6.76
N LEU A 44 -7.11 -40.48 7.96
CA LEU A 44 -6.58 -39.89 9.20
C LEU A 44 -5.05 -39.91 9.21
N LEU A 45 -4.43 -41.02 8.78
CA LEU A 45 -2.97 -41.13 8.71
C LEU A 45 -2.36 -40.23 7.63
N ALA A 46 -3.03 -40.07 6.48
CA ALA A 46 -2.64 -39.16 5.42
C ALA A 46 -2.75 -37.68 5.83
N VAL A 47 -3.72 -37.35 6.68
CA VAL A 47 -3.91 -36.00 7.24
C VAL A 47 -2.87 -35.68 8.31
N VAL A 48 -2.54 -36.64 9.18
CA VAL A 48 -1.63 -36.44 10.31
C VAL A 48 -0.15 -36.45 9.89
N LYS A 49 0.22 -37.19 8.84
CA LYS A 49 1.62 -37.30 8.37
C LYS A 49 2.36 -35.96 8.18
N PRO A 50 1.84 -34.98 7.41
CA PRO A 50 2.52 -33.71 7.25
C PRO A 50 2.53 -32.86 8.52
N LEU A 51 1.56 -33.05 9.42
CA LEU A 51 1.50 -32.37 10.71
C LEU A 51 2.66 -32.78 11.61
N ILE A 52 3.16 -34.02 11.47
CA ILE A 52 4.33 -34.54 12.17
C ILE A 52 5.64 -34.14 11.47
N SER A 53 5.63 -34.01 10.13
CA SER A 53 6.82 -33.58 9.38
C SER A 53 6.99 -32.06 9.32
N LEU A 54 6.01 -31.28 9.79
CA LEU A 54 6.10 -29.83 9.91
C LEU A 54 7.02 -29.50 11.09
N ASP A 55 8.26 -29.15 10.76
CA ASP A 55 9.18 -28.58 11.74
C ASP A 55 8.61 -27.24 12.21
N GLY A 56 8.24 -27.17 13.49
CA GLY A 56 7.68 -25.96 14.09
C GLY A 56 8.61 -24.75 13.94
N SER A 57 9.92 -24.98 13.90
CA SER A 57 10.90 -23.91 13.68
C SER A 57 10.86 -23.37 12.25
N ALA A 58 10.65 -24.24 11.25
CA ALA A 58 10.49 -23.86 9.86
C ALA A 58 9.17 -23.10 9.62
N LEU A 59 8.09 -23.49 10.32
CA LEU A 59 6.82 -22.77 10.27
C LEU A 59 6.91 -21.39 10.93
N THR A 60 7.54 -21.30 12.10
CA THR A 60 7.78 -20.01 12.77
C THR A 60 8.63 -19.10 11.89
N ARG A 61 9.70 -19.63 11.28
CA ARG A 61 10.55 -18.85 10.37
C ARG A 61 9.78 -18.32 9.16
N ALA A 62 8.97 -19.16 8.51
CA ALA A 62 8.16 -18.72 7.36
C ALA A 62 7.08 -17.70 7.76
N MET A 63 6.49 -17.84 8.95
CA MET A 63 5.55 -16.85 9.49
C MET A 63 6.24 -15.53 9.82
N THR A 64 7.47 -15.57 10.35
CA THR A 64 8.26 -14.37 10.61
C THR A 64 8.70 -13.68 9.31
N GLU A 65 9.18 -14.44 8.32
CA GLU A 65 9.53 -13.91 7.00
C GLU A 65 8.30 -13.27 6.32
N TYR A 66 7.13 -13.91 6.38
CA TYR A 66 5.89 -13.33 5.85
C TYR A 66 5.46 -12.06 6.58
N ARG A 67 5.61 -12.00 7.92
CA ARG A 67 5.31 -10.78 8.70
C ARG A 67 6.26 -9.64 8.36
N LEU A 68 7.55 -9.93 8.22
CA LEU A 68 8.54 -8.93 7.83
C LEU A 68 8.30 -8.39 6.42
N ASP A 69 7.95 -9.27 5.47
CA ASP A 69 7.64 -8.88 4.09
C ASP A 69 6.35 -8.04 4.01
N ALA A 70 5.34 -8.39 4.81
CA ALA A 70 4.11 -7.62 4.94
C ALA A 70 4.34 -6.25 5.60
N GLU A 71 5.16 -6.17 6.65
CA GLU A 71 5.53 -4.91 7.31
C GLU A 71 6.37 -4.01 6.39
N TYR A 72 7.34 -4.57 5.66
CA TYR A 72 8.12 -3.84 4.67
C TYR A 72 7.24 -3.30 3.55
N SER A 73 6.31 -4.13 3.03
CA SER A 73 5.35 -3.72 2.01
C SER A 73 4.43 -2.61 2.50
N ALA A 74 3.98 -2.68 3.76
CA ALA A 74 3.14 -1.63 4.35
C ALA A 74 3.89 -0.30 4.52
N GLN A 75 5.14 -0.34 4.99
CA GLN A 75 5.97 0.86 5.13
C GLN A 75 6.28 1.50 3.78
N ALA A 76 6.65 0.70 2.78
CA ALA A 76 6.90 1.19 1.43
C ALA A 76 5.65 1.85 0.83
N LEU A 77 4.47 1.27 1.07
CA LEU A 77 3.20 1.84 0.61
C LEU A 77 2.84 3.15 1.32
N GLU A 78 3.17 3.26 2.62
CA GLU A 78 2.92 4.46 3.42
C GLU A 78 3.84 5.61 3.00
N GLU A 79 5.11 5.32 2.73
CA GLU A 79 6.08 6.29 2.23
C GLU A 79 5.69 6.79 0.83
N GLU A 80 5.34 5.88 -0.10
CA GLU A 80 4.85 6.24 -1.44
C GLU A 80 3.55 7.07 -1.36
N ASN A 81 2.62 6.71 -0.48
CA ASN A 81 1.38 7.46 -0.28
C ASN A 81 1.67 8.88 0.21
N LYS A 82 2.58 9.04 1.17
CA LYS A 82 2.98 10.35 1.69
C LYS A 82 3.62 11.22 0.60
N THR A 83 4.52 10.67 -0.22
CA THR A 83 5.12 11.38 -1.36
C THR A 83 4.05 11.84 -2.36
N LEU A 84 3.12 10.95 -2.73
CA LEU A 84 2.03 11.30 -3.65
C LEU A 84 1.13 12.40 -3.07
N MET A 85 0.83 12.35 -1.76
CA MET A 85 0.06 13.41 -1.10
C MET A 85 0.80 14.75 -1.12
N MET A 86 2.11 14.76 -0.89
CA MET A 86 2.92 15.97 -1.00
C MET A 86 2.88 16.56 -2.41
N ASP A 87 3.15 15.76 -3.44
CA ASP A 87 3.12 16.20 -4.84
C ASP A 87 1.78 16.84 -5.22
N ILE A 88 0.67 16.26 -4.74
CA ILE A 88 -0.68 16.80 -4.97
C ILE A 88 -0.86 18.15 -4.27
N ILE A 89 -0.44 18.27 -3.01
CA ILE A 89 -0.55 19.52 -2.25
C ILE A 89 0.29 20.62 -2.89
N GLU A 90 1.53 20.31 -3.28
CA GLU A 90 2.42 21.24 -3.96
C GLU A 90 1.81 21.71 -5.29
N ALA A 91 1.39 20.77 -6.14
CA ALA A 91 0.83 21.09 -7.45
C ALA A 91 -0.49 21.88 -7.35
N GLN A 92 -1.40 21.49 -6.45
CA GLN A 92 -2.67 22.19 -6.28
C GLN A 92 -2.50 23.57 -5.67
N SER A 93 -1.61 23.71 -4.68
CA SER A 93 -1.32 25.01 -4.07
C SER A 93 -0.65 25.95 -5.08
N ALA A 94 0.32 25.45 -5.85
CA ALA A 94 0.97 26.20 -6.91
C ALA A 94 -0.03 26.69 -7.97
N ALA A 95 -0.89 25.79 -8.48
CA ALA A 95 -1.91 26.13 -9.45
C ALA A 95 -2.90 27.18 -8.90
N TYR A 96 -3.34 27.02 -7.66
CA TYR A 96 -4.23 27.98 -7.01
C TYR A 96 -3.59 29.37 -6.89
N ILE A 97 -2.35 29.46 -6.42
CA ILE A 97 -1.64 30.74 -6.30
C ILE A 97 -1.42 31.37 -7.68
N GLN A 98 -1.10 30.55 -8.69
CA GLN A 98 -0.94 31.02 -10.06
C GLN A 98 -2.25 31.58 -10.63
N ASP A 99 -3.39 30.94 -10.35
CA ASP A 99 -4.71 31.46 -10.73
C ASP A 99 -5.03 32.79 -10.03
N LYS A 100 -4.63 32.95 -8.75
CA LYS A 100 -4.77 34.24 -8.05
C LYS A 100 -3.90 35.33 -8.66
N ALA A 101 -2.65 35.01 -8.97
CA ALA A 101 -1.76 35.94 -9.65
C ALA A 101 -2.34 36.37 -11.00
N ALA A 102 -2.86 35.42 -11.80
CA ALA A 102 -3.51 35.71 -13.07
C ALA A 102 -4.76 36.60 -12.90
N ALA A 103 -5.57 36.39 -11.85
CA ALA A 103 -6.72 37.22 -11.54
C ALA A 103 -6.33 38.66 -11.16
N LEU A 104 -5.12 38.87 -10.62
CA LEU A 104 -4.52 40.17 -10.34
C LEU A 104 -3.81 40.77 -11.58
N GLY A 105 -3.81 40.08 -12.72
CA GLY A 105 -3.12 40.50 -13.94
C GLY A 105 -1.62 40.19 -13.97
N ILE A 106 -1.12 39.43 -13.01
CA ILE A 106 0.29 39.08 -12.85
C ILE A 106 0.58 37.81 -13.67
N THR A 107 1.63 37.86 -14.49
CA THR A 107 2.14 36.68 -15.20
C THR A 107 3.36 36.12 -14.46
N CYS A 108 3.18 34.99 -13.79
CA CYS A 108 4.26 34.33 -13.06
C CYS A 108 4.13 32.79 -13.09
N THR A 109 5.23 32.12 -12.76
CA THR A 109 5.28 30.68 -12.45
C THR A 109 5.39 30.51 -10.96
N VAL A 110 4.64 29.59 -10.38
CA VAL A 110 4.63 29.33 -8.94
C VAL A 110 5.11 27.91 -8.68
N GLN A 111 6.01 27.76 -7.72
CA GLN A 111 6.41 26.48 -7.13
C GLN A 111 6.12 26.52 -5.64
N VAL A 112 5.67 25.41 -5.09
CA VAL A 112 5.32 25.27 -3.67
C VAL A 112 6.02 24.03 -3.15
N GLU A 113 6.59 24.12 -1.95
CA GLU A 113 7.16 22.98 -1.24
C GLU A 113 6.31 22.68 0.00
N ALA A 114 5.99 21.40 0.22
CA ALA A 114 5.21 20.94 1.36
C ALA A 114 6.08 20.61 2.58
N ASP A 115 5.50 20.70 3.79
CA ASP A 115 6.18 20.31 5.02
C ASP A 115 6.19 18.79 5.21
N GLU A 116 7.32 18.16 4.93
CA GLU A 116 7.56 16.73 5.19
C GLU A 116 7.42 16.34 6.66
N ALA A 117 7.67 17.28 7.60
CA ALA A 117 7.64 16.99 9.03
C ALA A 117 6.22 17.03 9.62
N ALA A 118 5.24 17.53 8.86
CA ALA A 118 3.86 17.58 9.29
C ALA A 118 3.20 16.19 9.19
N GLU A 119 2.23 15.92 10.08
CA GLU A 119 1.42 14.69 10.06
C GLU A 119 0.59 14.57 8.77
N TYR A 120 0.16 15.71 8.23
CA TYR A 120 -0.45 15.84 6.92
C TYR A 120 0.32 16.88 6.11
N PRO A 121 0.68 16.60 4.84
CA PRO A 121 1.39 17.55 4.00
C PRO A 121 0.63 18.87 3.89
N ILE A 122 1.29 19.97 4.26
CA ILE A 122 0.78 21.33 4.12
C ILE A 122 1.80 22.17 3.37
N PRO A 123 1.37 23.15 2.55
CA PRO A 123 2.31 24.01 1.85
C PRO A 123 3.07 24.89 2.84
N LYS A 124 4.40 24.98 2.67
CA LYS A 124 5.32 25.59 3.64
C LYS A 124 6.11 26.75 3.08
N VAL A 125 6.56 26.61 1.83
CA VAL A 125 7.39 27.58 1.11
C VAL A 125 6.79 27.77 -0.26
N VAL A 126 6.83 29.01 -0.75
CA VAL A 126 6.39 29.36 -2.10
C VAL A 126 7.50 30.14 -2.80
N THR A 127 7.78 29.76 -4.04
CA THR A 127 8.71 30.46 -4.93
C THR A 127 7.95 30.93 -6.17
N ILE A 128 7.95 32.24 -6.41
CA ILE A 128 7.23 32.90 -7.50
C ILE A 128 8.23 33.48 -8.47
N THR A 129 8.24 32.98 -9.69
CA THR A 129 9.16 33.46 -10.74
C THR A 129 8.41 34.30 -11.76
N GLY A 130 8.79 35.56 -11.92
CA GLY A 130 8.17 36.50 -12.86
C GLY A 130 8.59 37.95 -12.64
N GLU A 131 8.23 38.83 -13.57
CA GLU A 131 8.38 40.27 -13.38
C GLU A 131 7.16 40.82 -12.64
N LEU A 132 7.32 41.05 -11.33
CA LEU A 132 6.31 41.66 -10.47
C LEU A 132 6.78 43.02 -9.98
N SER A 133 5.92 44.03 -10.08
CA SER A 133 6.09 45.29 -9.38
C SER A 133 6.01 45.08 -7.86
N ARG A 134 6.46 46.09 -7.10
CA ARG A 134 6.41 46.04 -5.64
C ARG A 134 4.98 45.89 -5.10
N GLU A 135 4.03 46.58 -5.73
CA GLU A 135 2.62 46.57 -5.34
C GLU A 135 1.96 45.21 -5.62
N GLU A 136 2.25 44.62 -6.78
CA GLU A 136 1.78 43.27 -7.15
C GLU A 136 2.36 42.19 -6.22
N ARG A 137 3.64 42.32 -5.87
CA ARG A 137 4.28 41.42 -4.91
C ARG A 137 3.59 41.50 -3.55
N GLU A 138 3.38 42.70 -3.02
CA GLU A 138 2.77 42.91 -1.71
C GLU A 138 1.33 42.37 -1.65
N ALA A 139 0.53 42.62 -2.69
CA ALA A 139 -0.83 42.09 -2.79
C ALA A 139 -0.84 40.55 -2.84
N LEU A 140 0.06 39.94 -3.61
CA LEU A 140 0.17 38.48 -3.69
C LEU A 140 0.69 37.88 -2.38
N THR A 141 1.62 38.57 -1.70
CA THR A 141 2.15 38.13 -0.40
C THR A 141 1.05 38.06 0.67
N GLU A 142 0.26 39.12 0.78
CA GLU A 142 -0.86 39.19 1.73
C GLU A 142 -1.90 38.10 1.45
N GLN A 143 -2.19 37.85 0.17
CA GLN A 143 -3.14 36.81 -0.22
C GLN A 143 -2.64 35.40 0.10
N ILE A 144 -1.36 35.09 -0.17
CA ILE A 144 -0.77 33.78 0.16
C ILE A 144 -0.74 33.57 1.67
N GLU A 145 -0.42 34.61 2.45
CA GLU A 145 -0.45 34.55 3.90
C GLU A 145 -1.87 34.30 4.43
N ALA A 146 -2.89 34.96 3.85
CA ALA A 146 -4.28 34.76 4.24
C ALA A 146 -4.83 33.36 3.89
N ASP A 147 -4.50 32.84 2.70
CA ASP A 147 -5.06 31.59 2.18
C ASP A 147 -4.33 30.35 2.72
N PHE A 148 -3.01 30.42 2.89
CA PHE A 148 -2.17 29.27 3.25
C PHE A 148 -1.41 29.43 4.58
N ALA A 149 -1.53 30.58 5.26
CA ALA A 149 -0.75 30.89 6.46
C ALA A 149 0.77 30.79 6.23
N ILE A 150 1.23 31.05 5.01
CA ILE A 150 2.65 31.06 4.65
C ILE A 150 3.16 32.51 4.83
N PRO A 151 4.02 32.77 5.82
CA PRO A 151 4.51 34.12 6.10
C PRO A 151 5.46 34.63 5.01
N ALA A 152 5.59 35.95 4.90
CA ALA A 152 6.41 36.61 3.88
C ALA A 152 7.89 36.19 3.86
N ASP A 153 8.45 35.73 4.99
CA ASP A 153 9.83 35.21 5.09
C ASP A 153 10.02 33.84 4.40
N ARG A 154 8.92 33.17 4.03
CA ARG A 154 8.89 31.91 3.29
C ARG A 154 8.31 32.05 1.88
N GLN A 155 8.14 33.28 1.43
CA GLN A 155 7.67 33.61 0.09
C GLN A 155 8.81 34.26 -0.70
N TYR A 156 9.40 33.50 -1.61
CA TYR A 156 10.49 33.94 -2.45
C TYR A 156 9.97 34.39 -3.80
N TYR A 157 10.59 35.43 -4.35
CA TYR A 157 10.21 35.94 -5.65
C TYR A 157 11.45 36.24 -6.46
N GLU A 158 11.53 35.61 -7.62
CA GLU A 158 12.67 35.66 -8.52
C GLU A 158 12.26 36.36 -9.82
N SER A 159 13.09 37.28 -10.30
CA SER A 159 12.91 37.84 -11.64
C SER A 159 13.21 36.73 -12.66
N GLY A 160 12.23 36.39 -13.50
CA GLY A 160 12.37 35.32 -14.50
C GLY A 160 13.57 35.55 -15.42
N GLY A 161 14.70 34.94 -15.10
CA GLY A 161 15.85 34.88 -15.97
C GLY A 161 15.58 33.84 -17.06
N ALA A 162 15.27 34.30 -18.26
CA ALA A 162 15.40 33.47 -19.44
C ALA A 162 16.91 33.23 -19.68
N GLU A 163 17.37 32.00 -19.46
CA GLU A 163 18.53 31.45 -20.19
C GLU A 163 18.03 30.53 -21.31
#